data_AF-A0A3N4I060-F1
#
_entry.id   AF-A0A3N4I060-F1
#
_cell.length_a   1.000
_cell.length_b   1.000
_cell.length_c   1.000
_cell.angle_alpha   90.00
_cell.angle_beta   90.00
_cell.angle_gamma   90.00
#
_symmetry.space_group_name_H-M   'P 1'
#
loop_
_entity.id
_entity.type
_entity.pdbx_description
1 polymer ?
#
loop_
_entity_poly.entity_id
_entity_poly.type
_entity_poly.pdbx_seq_one_letter_code
_entity_poly.pdbx_strand_id
1 'polypeptide(L)'
;MNSASVPMTIVNDTFCILCDIQFKDNAESEKHFTQPCASETLYDAVDCYRCNGVRNYAPKGTVYPSSDGRFYCAIKSCEFSAANDCRFRNHCYSHDAPYVFKSEVEHYTTVVVRSTRNLKEELVRKKLFRYRKKIEPETVKQDTTPQISSPSNPQSSDMHALPDTAISAKETSFTPPPTPPPRPEANTEAALDKVQPSTNASLATQQGKPTTSADAIAGCSIVGVEQMKENLRAEYNKAVYEEALKNLRDPEAADIDGSAVRMKKIREYFAMTMESFE
;
A
#
# COMPACT_ATOMS: atom_id res chain seq x y z
N MET A 1 25.11 -16.31 -10.17
CA MET A 1 25.59 -16.24 -8.78
C MET A 1 24.42 -16.69 -7.93
N ASN A 2 24.52 -17.86 -7.26
CA ASN A 2 23.41 -18.37 -6.46
C ASN A 2 23.36 -17.60 -5.15
N SER A 3 22.34 -16.75 -4.99
CA SER A 3 22.01 -16.09 -3.73
C SER A 3 21.60 -17.18 -2.73
N ALA A 4 22.57 -17.76 -2.03
CA ALA A 4 22.32 -18.67 -0.93
C ALA A 4 21.49 -17.92 0.10
N SER A 5 20.21 -18.28 0.23
CA SER A 5 19.36 -17.81 1.32
C SER A 5 20.03 -18.22 2.61
N VAL A 6 20.64 -17.28 3.33
CA VAL A 6 21.13 -17.53 4.68
C VAL A 6 19.93 -18.05 5.46
N PRO A 7 19.96 -19.28 5.98
CA PRO A 7 18.91 -19.75 6.84
C PRO A 7 18.91 -18.80 8.03
N MET A 8 17.89 -17.94 8.12
CA MET A 8 17.64 -17.25 9.37
C MET A 8 17.37 -18.38 10.36
N THR A 9 18.34 -18.66 11.23
CA THR A 9 18.12 -19.44 12.43
C THR A 9 16.98 -18.73 13.14
N ILE A 10 15.79 -19.30 13.00
CA ILE A 10 14.62 -18.92 13.77
C ILE A 10 15.05 -19.27 15.19
N VAL A 11 15.57 -18.27 15.90
CA VAL A 11 15.69 -18.32 17.34
C VAL A 11 14.30 -18.71 17.82
N ASN A 12 14.21 -19.67 18.74
CA ASN A 12 12.96 -20.22 19.30
C ASN A 12 12.17 -19.12 20.03
N ASP A 13 11.72 -18.13 19.28
CA ASP A 13 11.06 -16.95 19.77
C ASP A 13 9.58 -17.29 19.71
N THR A 14 9.08 -17.70 20.87
CA THR A 14 7.65 -17.80 21.15
C THR A 14 6.97 -16.43 21.12
N PHE A 15 7.61 -15.38 20.61
CA PHE A 15 7.04 -14.05 20.48
C PHE A 15 7.68 -13.25 19.33
N CYS A 16 6.90 -12.43 18.64
CA CYS A 16 7.40 -11.49 17.63
C CYS A 16 7.66 -10.12 18.27
N ILE A 17 8.93 -9.70 18.35
CA ILE A 17 9.36 -8.41 18.95
C ILE A 17 8.74 -7.18 18.23
N LEU A 18 8.26 -7.34 17.01
CA LEU A 18 7.81 -6.21 16.18
C LEU A 18 6.32 -5.89 16.31
N CYS A 19 5.52 -6.89 16.68
CA CYS A 19 4.07 -6.77 16.82
C CYS A 19 3.54 -7.35 18.15
N ASP A 20 4.45 -7.73 19.06
CA ASP A 20 4.18 -8.26 20.40
C ASP A 20 3.23 -9.47 20.43
N ILE A 21 3.15 -10.23 19.33
CA ILE A 21 2.35 -11.47 19.26
C ILE A 21 3.14 -12.62 19.88
N GLN A 22 2.55 -13.31 20.85
CA GLN A 22 3.09 -14.55 21.40
C GLN A 22 2.60 -15.77 20.59
N PHE A 23 3.52 -16.67 20.22
CA PHE A 23 3.26 -17.92 19.52
C PHE A 23 3.30 -19.10 20.49
N LYS A 24 2.38 -20.05 20.33
CA LYS A 24 2.37 -21.29 21.13
C LYS A 24 3.44 -22.27 20.67
N ASP A 25 3.72 -22.28 19.37
CA ASP A 25 4.67 -23.19 18.74
C ASP A 25 5.31 -22.55 17.50
N ASN A 26 6.28 -23.27 16.92
CA ASN A 26 7.00 -22.82 15.74
C ASN A 26 6.08 -22.73 14.50
N ALA A 27 5.03 -23.56 14.41
CA ALA A 27 4.12 -23.56 13.27
C ALA A 27 3.26 -22.28 13.24
N GLU A 28 2.81 -21.79 14.39
CA GLU A 28 2.15 -20.48 14.51
C GLU A 28 3.11 -19.35 14.11
N SER A 29 4.38 -19.42 14.51
CA SER A 29 5.39 -18.43 14.12
C SER A 29 5.64 -18.42 12.60
N GLU A 30 5.75 -19.60 11.97
CA GLU A 30 5.97 -19.74 10.54
C GLU A 30 4.75 -19.22 9.76
N LYS A 31 3.54 -19.53 10.24
CA LYS A 31 2.30 -18.99 9.69
C LYS A 31 2.28 -17.45 9.78
N HIS A 32 2.69 -16.89 10.91
CA HIS A 32 2.78 -15.43 11.08
C HIS A 32 3.73 -14.80 10.05
N PHE A 33 4.91 -15.38 9.82
CA PHE A 33 5.91 -14.81 8.90
C PHE A 33 5.69 -15.12 7.41
N THR A 34 4.74 -16.00 7.08
CA THR A 34 4.34 -16.32 5.70
C THR A 34 3.12 -15.53 5.25
N GLN A 35 2.25 -15.13 6.19
CA GLN A 35 1.09 -14.31 5.91
C GLN A 35 1.40 -12.82 6.08
N PRO A 36 0.73 -11.92 5.34
CA PRO A 36 0.81 -10.50 5.65
C PRO A 36 0.40 -10.27 7.11
N CYS A 37 1.13 -9.39 7.82
CA CYS A 37 0.81 -9.11 9.21
C CYS A 37 -0.59 -8.52 9.30
N ALA A 38 -1.39 -8.98 10.26
CA ALA A 38 -2.77 -8.56 10.44
C ALA A 38 -2.91 -7.10 10.92
N SER A 39 -1.81 -6.39 11.15
CA SER A 39 -1.86 -4.94 11.29
C SER A 39 -2.50 -4.38 10.02
N GLU A 40 -3.63 -3.67 10.17
CA GLU A 40 -4.44 -3.07 9.09
C GLU A 40 -3.63 -2.18 8.10
N THR A 41 -2.38 -1.94 8.42
CA THR A 41 -1.36 -1.16 7.74
C THR A 41 -0.69 -1.90 6.56
N LEU A 42 -1.39 -2.81 5.89
CA LEU A 42 -0.89 -3.56 4.71
C LEU A 42 -0.43 -2.64 3.56
N TYR A 43 -0.90 -1.39 3.57
CA TYR A 43 -0.55 -0.35 2.61
C TYR A 43 0.48 0.66 3.14
N ASP A 44 0.88 0.54 4.41
CA ASP A 44 1.68 1.57 5.04
C ASP A 44 3.16 1.34 4.81
N ALA A 45 3.82 2.48 4.85
CA ALA A 45 5.23 2.63 4.73
C ALA A 45 5.90 2.05 6.00
N VAL A 46 6.89 1.18 5.81
CA VAL A 46 7.59 0.55 6.92
C VAL A 46 8.90 1.27 7.18
N ASP A 47 9.08 1.77 8.40
CA ASP A 47 10.37 2.28 8.86
C ASP A 47 11.32 1.10 9.09
N CYS A 48 12.30 0.98 8.20
CA CYS A 48 13.34 -0.04 8.26
C CYS A 48 14.68 0.58 8.64
N TYR A 49 15.64 -0.27 9.02
CA TYR A 49 17.01 0.14 9.32
C TYR A 49 17.13 1.02 10.57
N ARG A 50 16.10 1.10 11.42
CA ARG A 50 16.20 1.72 12.74
C ARG A 50 17.05 0.84 13.66
N CYS A 51 18.28 1.24 13.95
CA CYS A 51 19.09 0.54 14.93
C CYS A 51 18.47 0.73 16.33
N ASN A 52 18.15 -0.36 17.02
CA ASN A 52 17.65 -0.34 18.40
C ASN A 52 18.73 0.26 19.32
N GLY A 53 18.64 1.56 19.56
CA GLY A 53 19.21 2.25 20.72
C GLY A 53 20.72 2.54 20.73
N VAL A 54 21.57 1.89 19.94
CA VAL A 54 23.04 1.95 20.20
C VAL A 54 23.88 2.52 19.05
N ARG A 55 23.38 2.61 17.81
CA ARG A 55 24.15 3.18 16.69
C ARG A 55 23.38 4.27 15.95
N ASN A 56 23.78 5.52 16.16
CA ASN A 56 23.26 6.74 15.51
C ASN A 56 23.46 6.80 13.98
N TYR A 57 24.02 5.75 13.36
CA TYR A 57 24.45 5.78 11.97
C TYR A 57 23.49 5.11 11.01
N ALA A 58 22.47 4.42 11.50
CA ALA A 58 21.53 3.78 10.62
C ALA A 58 20.59 4.83 10.02
N PRO A 59 20.59 5.00 8.68
CA PRO A 59 19.79 6.01 8.03
C PRO A 59 18.31 5.68 8.26
N LYS A 60 17.55 6.71 8.63
CA LYS A 60 16.10 6.55 8.74
C LYS A 60 15.53 6.53 7.33
N GLY A 61 14.82 5.46 7.00
CA GLY A 61 14.07 5.44 5.76
C GLY A 61 12.92 4.49 5.80
N THR A 62 12.05 4.72 4.84
CA THR A 62 10.74 4.13 4.81
C THR A 62 10.57 3.37 3.50
N VAL A 63 10.22 2.10 3.61
CA VAL A 63 10.01 1.20 2.47
C VAL A 63 8.52 0.97 2.28
N TYR A 64 8.03 1.22 1.07
CA TYR A 64 6.63 1.03 0.70
C TYR A 64 6.45 -0.35 0.05
N PRO A 65 5.28 -1.00 0.23
CA PRO A 65 4.96 -2.20 -0.52
C PRO A 65 4.91 -1.87 -2.02
N SER A 66 5.45 -2.79 -2.81
CA SER A 66 5.37 -2.76 -4.26
C SER A 66 3.95 -3.14 -4.74
N SER A 67 3.70 -3.07 -6.04
CA SER A 67 2.39 -3.39 -6.63
C SER A 67 1.96 -4.85 -6.48
N ASP A 68 2.90 -5.76 -6.21
CA ASP A 68 2.66 -7.17 -5.90
C ASP A 68 2.42 -7.43 -4.41
N GLY A 69 2.32 -6.37 -3.59
CA GLY A 69 2.09 -6.47 -2.15
C GLY A 69 3.33 -6.92 -1.35
N ARG A 70 4.53 -6.91 -1.95
CA ARG A 70 5.77 -7.28 -1.26
C ARG A 70 6.63 -6.08 -0.93
N PHE A 71 7.35 -6.17 0.18
CA PHE A 71 8.45 -5.28 0.54
C PHE A 71 9.75 -5.79 -0.06
N TYR A 72 10.56 -4.89 -0.60
CA TYR A 72 11.85 -5.21 -1.20
C TYR A 72 12.95 -4.49 -0.45
N CYS A 73 14.08 -5.16 -0.21
CA CYS A 73 15.21 -4.55 0.49
C CYS A 73 15.82 -3.43 -0.37
N ALA A 74 16.11 -2.28 0.25
CA ALA A 74 16.69 -1.11 -0.41
C ALA A 74 18.22 -1.21 -0.57
N ILE A 75 18.87 -2.19 0.06
CA ILE A 75 20.33 -2.41 0.00
C ILE A 75 20.72 -3.00 -1.36
N LYS A 76 21.72 -2.41 -2.01
CA LYS A 76 22.16 -2.74 -3.37
C LYS A 76 22.56 -4.20 -3.54
N SER A 77 23.24 -4.77 -2.55
CA SER A 77 23.69 -6.16 -2.55
C SER A 77 22.63 -7.16 -2.07
N CYS A 78 21.38 -6.72 -1.84
CA CYS A 78 20.33 -7.56 -1.27
C CYS A 78 19.07 -7.60 -2.14
N GLU A 79 18.66 -8.81 -2.49
CA GLU A 79 17.45 -9.09 -3.29
C GLU A 79 16.27 -9.59 -2.44
N PHE A 80 16.42 -9.62 -1.12
CA PHE A 80 15.39 -10.12 -0.22
C PHE A 80 14.07 -9.37 -0.40
N SER A 81 12.97 -10.13 -0.43
CA SER A 81 11.61 -9.60 -0.40
C SER A 81 10.71 -10.44 0.49
N ALA A 82 9.73 -9.80 1.12
CA ALA A 82 8.72 -10.47 1.93
C ALA A 82 7.38 -9.75 1.82
N ALA A 83 6.27 -10.51 1.85
CA ALA A 83 4.92 -9.94 1.98
C ALA A 83 4.60 -9.55 3.43
N ASN A 84 5.23 -10.20 4.41
CA ASN A 84 5.10 -9.90 5.82
C ASN A 84 6.08 -8.78 6.22
N ASP A 85 5.56 -7.71 6.83
CA ASP A 85 6.34 -6.55 7.24
C ASP A 85 7.29 -6.85 8.41
N CYS A 86 6.88 -7.69 9.36
CA CYS A 86 7.68 -8.08 10.51
C CYS A 86 8.93 -8.85 10.06
N ARG A 87 8.75 -9.84 9.17
CA ARG A 87 9.85 -10.58 8.52
C ARG A 87 10.78 -9.64 7.76
N PHE A 88 10.21 -8.67 7.05
CA PHE A 88 10.97 -7.69 6.29
C PHE A 88 11.81 -6.76 7.19
N ARG A 89 11.24 -6.21 8.27
CA ARG A 89 11.95 -5.38 9.25
C ARG A 89 13.07 -6.16 9.92
N ASN A 90 12.79 -7.39 10.36
CA ASN A 90 13.80 -8.25 10.98
C ASN A 90 14.98 -8.50 10.03
N HIS A 91 14.70 -8.78 8.75
CA HIS A 91 15.73 -8.85 7.72
C HIS A 91 16.50 -7.53 7.55
N CYS A 92 15.83 -6.38 7.57
CA CYS A 92 16.50 -5.09 7.42
C CYS A 92 17.48 -4.80 8.57
N TYR A 93 17.21 -5.31 9.78
CA TYR A 93 18.10 -5.17 10.94
C TYR A 93 19.34 -6.04 10.89
N SER A 94 19.37 -7.08 10.04
CA SER A 94 20.57 -7.92 9.88
C SER A 94 21.60 -7.34 8.90
N HIS A 95 21.37 -6.15 8.33
CA HIS A 95 22.35 -5.49 7.47
C HIS A 95 23.38 -4.72 8.29
N ASP A 96 24.65 -5.02 8.05
CA ASP A 96 25.77 -4.28 8.60
C ASP A 96 26.08 -3.03 7.78
N ALA A 97 26.63 -2.01 8.45
CA ALA A 97 27.16 -0.83 7.79
C ALA A 97 28.49 -1.15 7.08
N PRO A 98 28.83 -0.48 5.96
CA PRO A 98 28.14 0.67 5.38
C PRO A 98 26.93 0.30 4.50
N TYR A 99 25.84 1.06 4.62
CA TYR A 99 24.65 0.89 3.80
C TYR A 99 24.86 1.46 2.40
N VAL A 100 24.93 0.59 1.40
CA VAL A 100 24.92 0.98 -0.02
C VAL A 100 23.52 0.76 -0.57
N PHE A 101 22.82 1.85 -0.86
CA PHE A 101 21.45 1.80 -1.37
C PHE A 101 21.39 1.56 -2.89
N LYS A 102 20.27 1.00 -3.33
CA LYS A 102 19.93 0.89 -4.76
C LYS A 102 19.68 2.28 -5.36
N SER A 103 19.83 2.40 -6.67
CA SER A 103 19.66 3.66 -7.39
C SER A 103 18.22 4.16 -7.42
N GLU A 104 17.23 3.28 -7.21
CA GLU A 104 15.83 3.71 -7.16
C GLU A 104 15.42 4.29 -5.80
N VAL A 105 16.34 4.36 -4.83
CA VAL A 105 16.08 4.97 -3.51
C VAL A 105 16.06 6.50 -3.64
N GLU A 106 14.94 7.10 -3.23
CA GLU A 106 14.77 8.54 -3.20
C GLU A 106 15.33 9.09 -1.88
N HIS A 107 16.22 10.08 -1.97
CA HIS A 107 16.76 10.78 -0.81
C HIS A 107 16.09 12.13 -0.64
N TYR A 108 15.63 12.44 0.57
CA TYR A 108 15.06 13.74 0.89
C TYR A 108 15.56 14.23 2.25
N THR A 109 15.60 15.55 2.42
CA THR A 109 15.99 16.17 3.70
C THR A 109 14.75 16.76 4.33
N THR A 110 14.43 16.34 5.55
CA THR A 110 13.40 17.00 6.36
C THR A 110 14.06 17.91 7.39
N VAL A 111 13.41 19.02 7.70
CA VAL A 111 13.81 19.92 8.77
C VAL A 111 12.89 19.63 9.94
N VAL A 112 13.44 19.06 11.02
CA VAL A 112 12.68 18.79 12.23
C VAL A 112 13.04 19.85 13.27
N VAL A 113 12.04 20.60 13.72
CA VAL A 113 12.20 21.49 14.87
C VAL A 113 12.28 20.61 16.11
N ARG A 114 13.44 20.58 16.76
CA ARG A 114 13.64 19.88 18.02
C ARG A 114 13.56 20.91 19.14
N SER A 115 12.49 20.82 19.93
CA SER A 115 12.45 21.55 21.21
C SER A 115 13.49 20.94 22.14
N THR A 116 14.47 21.75 22.53
CA THR A 116 15.44 21.36 23.57
C THR A 116 14.82 21.59 24.94
N ARG A 117 15.35 20.94 25.99
CA ARG A 117 14.89 21.14 27.39
C ARG A 117 14.91 22.62 27.83
N ASN A 118 15.66 23.48 27.13
CA ASN A 118 15.77 24.90 27.38
C ASN A 118 14.84 25.77 26.50
N LEU A 119 13.81 25.17 25.87
CA LEU A 119 12.85 25.84 24.96
C LEU A 119 13.50 26.54 23.75
N LYS A 120 14.77 26.28 23.47
CA LYS A 120 15.38 26.71 22.20
C LYS A 120 14.98 25.70 21.13
N GLU A 121 14.34 26.21 20.09
CA GLU A 121 14.04 25.46 18.88
C GLU A 121 15.32 25.30 18.06
N GLU A 122 15.75 24.06 17.89
CA GLU A 122 16.88 23.73 17.02
C GLU A 122 16.34 23.11 15.72
N LEU A 123 16.66 23.73 14.58
CA LEU A 123 16.33 23.19 13.26
C LEU A 123 17.32 22.08 12.89
N VAL A 124 16.93 20.83 13.13
CA VAL A 124 17.77 19.67 12.79
C VAL A 124 17.39 19.16 11.41
N ARG A 125 18.31 19.29 10.45
CA ARG A 125 18.19 18.67 9.13
C ARG A 125 18.45 17.17 9.23
N LYS A 126 17.45 16.34 8.94
CA LYS A 126 17.58 14.88 8.89
C LYS A 126 17.48 14.42 7.45
N LYS A 127 18.51 13.68 7.00
CA LYS A 127 18.44 12.93 5.75
C LYS A 127 17.57 11.71 5.96
N LEU A 128 16.53 11.60 5.16
CA LEU A 128 15.62 10.47 5.09
C LEU A 128 15.72 9.84 3.70
N PHE A 129 15.26 8.60 3.59
CA PHE A 129 15.09 7.97 2.29
C PHE A 129 13.75 7.27 2.19
N ARG A 130 13.26 7.16 0.96
CA ARG A 130 12.05 6.44 0.58
C ARG A 130 12.39 5.43 -0.50
N TYR A 131 11.86 4.23 -0.39
CA TYR A 131 12.05 3.20 -1.42
C TYR A 131 10.74 2.49 -1.71
N ARG A 132 10.45 2.34 -3.01
CA ARG A 132 9.36 1.51 -3.53
C ARG A 132 9.88 0.81 -4.77
N LYS A 133 9.88 -0.52 -4.80
CA LYS A 133 10.25 -1.24 -6.01
C LYS A 133 9.19 -0.97 -7.07
N LYS A 134 9.63 -0.51 -8.25
CA LYS A 134 8.78 -0.47 -9.45
C LYS A 134 8.86 -1.84 -10.09
N ILE A 135 7.75 -2.56 -10.11
CA ILE A 135 7.59 -3.76 -10.93
C ILE A 135 7.04 -3.25 -12.26
N GLU A 136 7.87 -3.32 -13.30
CA GLU A 136 7.35 -3.11 -14.64
C GLU A 136 6.33 -4.23 -14.89
N PRO A 137 5.08 -3.90 -15.28
CA PRO A 137 4.18 -4.95 -15.72
C PRO A 137 4.92 -5.69 -16.82
N GLU A 138 5.01 -7.01 -16.73
CA GLU A 138 5.43 -7.80 -17.88
C GLU A 138 4.51 -7.35 -19.00
N THR A 139 5.04 -6.54 -19.91
CA THR A 139 4.37 -6.27 -21.17
C THR A 139 4.23 -7.65 -21.73
N VAL A 140 3.01 -8.19 -21.65
CA VAL A 140 2.62 -9.40 -22.32
C VAL A 140 2.98 -9.07 -23.75
N LYS A 141 4.18 -9.51 -24.15
CA LYS A 141 4.56 -9.55 -25.54
C LYS A 141 3.52 -10.50 -26.04
N GLN A 142 2.46 -9.94 -26.63
CA GLN A 142 1.52 -10.72 -27.40
C GLN A 142 2.46 -11.46 -28.33
N ASP A 143 2.64 -12.75 -28.04
CA ASP A 143 3.31 -13.66 -28.93
C ASP A 143 2.53 -13.45 -30.21
N THR A 144 3.14 -12.67 -31.09
CA THR A 144 2.66 -12.49 -32.42
C THR A 144 2.99 -13.85 -32.98
N THR A 145 2.07 -14.79 -32.80
CA THR A 145 2.13 -16.13 -33.34
C THR A 145 2.64 -15.92 -34.74
N PRO A 146 3.88 -16.35 -35.08
CA PRO A 146 4.37 -16.19 -36.42
C PRO A 146 3.32 -16.87 -37.28
N GLN A 147 2.64 -16.07 -38.10
CA GLN A 147 1.57 -16.54 -38.96
C GLN A 147 2.25 -17.56 -39.88
N ILE A 148 2.11 -18.85 -39.54
CA ILE A 148 2.66 -19.96 -40.30
C ILE A 148 1.96 -19.85 -41.65
N SER A 149 2.68 -19.25 -42.59
CA SER A 149 2.32 -19.26 -43.98
C SER A 149 2.42 -20.72 -44.40
N SER A 150 1.27 -21.32 -44.71
CA SER A 150 1.16 -22.69 -45.21
C SER A 150 2.22 -22.95 -46.29
N PRO A 151 3.18 -23.86 -46.08
CA PRO A 151 4.00 -24.34 -47.16
C PRO A 151 3.20 -25.42 -47.90
N SER A 152 2.85 -25.11 -49.14
CA SER A 152 2.40 -26.07 -50.13
C SER A 152 3.42 -27.19 -50.25
N ASN A 153 2.96 -28.42 -50.01
CA ASN A 153 3.68 -29.66 -50.26
C ASN A 153 4.09 -29.74 -51.75
N PRO A 154 5.25 -30.34 -52.07
CA PRO A 154 5.16 -31.63 -52.75
C PRO A 154 6.15 -32.69 -52.26
N GLN A 155 5.69 -33.93 -52.46
CA GLN A 155 6.35 -35.23 -52.29
C GLN A 155 7.87 -35.28 -52.55
N SER A 156 8.59 -36.06 -51.74
CA SER A 156 9.32 -37.24 -52.22
C SER A 156 9.92 -38.05 -51.06
N SER A 157 9.75 -39.36 -51.17
CA SER A 157 10.35 -40.50 -50.48
C SER A 157 11.80 -40.35 -49.99
N ASP A 158 12.10 -40.86 -48.80
CA ASP A 158 12.93 -42.08 -48.68
C ASP A 158 12.83 -42.76 -47.30
N MET A 159 12.98 -44.08 -47.32
CA MET A 159 12.93 -44.98 -46.16
C MET A 159 14.19 -44.86 -45.30
N HIS A 160 14.06 -44.91 -43.97
CA HIS A 160 15.00 -45.65 -43.12
C HIS A 160 14.35 -46.05 -41.78
N ALA A 161 14.63 -47.28 -41.39
CA ALA A 161 13.97 -48.06 -40.36
C ALA A 161 14.59 -47.91 -38.95
N LEU A 162 13.72 -47.92 -37.93
CA LEU A 162 13.82 -48.51 -36.57
C LEU A 162 14.98 -48.06 -35.62
N PRO A 163 14.88 -48.24 -34.28
CA PRO A 163 13.96 -49.12 -33.55
C PRO A 163 13.14 -48.48 -32.41
N ASP A 164 12.12 -49.26 -32.05
CA ASP A 164 11.18 -49.11 -30.95
C ASP A 164 11.83 -48.86 -29.59
N THR A 165 11.34 -47.84 -28.90
CA THR A 165 11.42 -47.76 -27.43
C THR A 165 10.01 -47.63 -26.89
N ALA A 166 9.50 -48.73 -26.37
CA ALA A 166 8.21 -48.81 -25.71
C ALA A 166 8.23 -48.00 -24.41
N ILE A 167 7.51 -46.87 -24.37
CA ILE A 167 7.21 -46.15 -23.14
C ILE A 167 5.76 -46.44 -22.77
N SER A 168 5.62 -47.19 -21.69
CA SER A 168 4.38 -47.56 -21.03
C SER A 168 3.56 -46.31 -20.66
N ALA A 169 2.45 -46.10 -21.36
CA ALA A 169 1.44 -45.12 -21.00
C ALA A 169 0.66 -45.67 -19.79
N LYS A 170 0.88 -45.07 -18.63
CA LYS A 170 0.10 -45.31 -17.41
C LYS A 170 -1.21 -44.53 -17.54
N GLU A 171 -2.30 -45.23 -17.79
CA GLU A 171 -3.65 -44.68 -17.77
C GLU A 171 -3.97 -44.12 -16.38
N THR A 172 -3.95 -42.80 -16.24
CA THR A 172 -4.57 -42.11 -15.11
C THR A 172 -6.07 -42.01 -15.37
N SER A 173 -6.80 -42.91 -14.72
CA SER A 173 -8.24 -42.83 -14.48
C SER A 173 -8.62 -41.45 -13.95
N PHE A 174 -9.42 -40.72 -14.73
CA PHE A 174 -10.09 -39.50 -14.29
C PHE A 174 -11.39 -39.90 -13.59
N THR A 175 -11.40 -39.84 -12.26
CA THR A 175 -12.63 -39.81 -11.48
C THR A 175 -13.25 -38.41 -11.56
N PRO A 176 -14.53 -38.28 -11.96
CA PRO A 176 -15.21 -36.99 -11.94
C PRO A 176 -15.40 -36.49 -10.49
N PRO A 177 -15.42 -35.17 -10.26
CA PRO A 177 -15.64 -34.59 -8.95
C PRO A 177 -17.07 -34.88 -8.44
N PRO A 178 -17.26 -35.04 -7.12
CA PRO A 178 -18.59 -35.25 -6.54
C PRO A 178 -19.49 -34.03 -6.73
N THR A 179 -20.72 -34.32 -7.13
CA THR A 179 -21.82 -33.37 -7.30
C THR A 179 -22.07 -32.57 -6.02
N PRO A 180 -22.17 -31.23 -6.07
CA PRO A 180 -22.53 -30.42 -4.91
C PRO A 180 -23.98 -30.69 -4.47
N PRO A 181 -24.29 -30.58 -3.16
CA PRO A 181 -25.64 -30.79 -2.65
C PRO A 181 -26.61 -29.71 -3.17
N PRO A 182 -27.91 -30.06 -3.34
CA PRO A 182 -28.92 -29.14 -3.83
C PRO A 182 -29.10 -27.95 -2.89
N ARG A 183 -29.08 -26.75 -3.48
CA ARG A 183 -29.39 -25.48 -2.83
C ARG A 183 -30.89 -25.46 -2.49
N PRO A 184 -31.28 -25.19 -1.23
CA PRO A 184 -32.70 -25.03 -0.92
C PRO A 184 -33.26 -23.80 -1.63
N GLU A 185 -34.38 -24.04 -2.30
CA GLU A 185 -35.14 -23.08 -3.07
C GLU A 185 -35.82 -22.01 -2.21
N ALA A 186 -36.14 -20.94 -2.91
CA ALA A 186 -36.72 -19.70 -2.46
C ALA A 186 -37.96 -19.84 -1.56
N ASN A 187 -38.11 -18.88 -0.65
CA ASN A 187 -39.42 -18.34 -0.33
C ASN A 187 -39.48 -16.86 -0.70
N THR A 188 -40.58 -16.57 -1.37
CA THR A 188 -41.00 -15.36 -2.06
C THR A 188 -41.75 -14.42 -1.09
N GLU A 189 -42.06 -13.24 -1.60
CA GLU A 189 -43.01 -12.21 -1.13
C GLU A 189 -42.36 -11.02 -0.39
N ALA A 190 -42.05 -9.92 -1.09
CA ALA A 190 -42.96 -8.91 -1.63
C ALA A 190 -43.61 -8.03 -0.55
N ALA A 191 -43.06 -6.82 -0.38
CA ALA A 191 -43.84 -5.64 -0.04
C ALA A 191 -43.11 -4.39 -0.55
N LEU A 192 -43.63 -3.91 -1.67
CA LEU A 192 -43.37 -2.61 -2.25
C LEU A 192 -44.12 -1.57 -1.42
N ASP A 193 -43.46 -0.56 -0.87
CA ASP A 193 -44.17 0.70 -0.64
C ASP A 193 -43.29 1.95 -0.76
N LYS A 194 -43.89 2.93 -1.42
CA LYS A 194 -43.40 4.26 -1.76
C LYS A 194 -43.23 5.12 -0.50
N VAL A 195 -42.13 5.84 -0.33
CA VAL A 195 -42.16 7.22 0.21
C VAL A 195 -41.01 8.06 -0.38
N GLN A 196 -41.39 9.30 -0.73
CA GLN A 196 -40.67 10.41 -1.37
C GLN A 196 -39.35 10.88 -0.74
N PRO A 197 -38.55 11.66 -1.51
CA PRO A 197 -37.42 12.42 -1.00
C PRO A 197 -37.91 13.70 -0.29
N SER A 198 -37.51 13.88 0.98
CA SER A 198 -37.68 15.14 1.69
C SER A 198 -36.31 15.72 2.02
N THR A 199 -35.95 16.77 1.30
CA THR A 199 -34.98 17.78 1.70
C THR A 199 -35.41 18.40 3.02
N ASN A 200 -34.54 18.37 4.03
CA ASN A 200 -34.40 19.47 4.99
C ASN A 200 -33.03 19.41 5.66
N ALA A 201 -32.31 20.52 5.51
CA ALA A 201 -31.18 20.87 6.33
C ALA A 201 -31.64 21.09 7.77
N SER A 202 -30.89 20.54 8.72
CA SER A 202 -30.81 21.08 10.08
C SER A 202 -29.50 20.65 10.72
N LEU A 203 -28.59 21.62 10.87
CA LEU A 203 -27.57 21.59 11.89
C LEU A 203 -28.28 21.52 13.25
N ALA A 204 -28.19 20.38 13.91
CA ALA A 204 -28.55 20.24 15.31
C ALA A 204 -27.27 19.98 16.11
N THR A 205 -26.81 21.01 16.80
CA THR A 205 -25.79 21.01 17.84
C THR A 205 -26.22 20.07 18.97
N GLN A 206 -25.60 18.89 19.08
CA GLN A 206 -25.67 18.10 20.31
C GLN A 206 -24.56 18.53 21.26
N GLN A 207 -24.92 19.42 22.20
CA GLN A 207 -24.18 19.62 23.44
C GLN A 207 -24.35 18.37 24.32
N GLY A 208 -23.44 17.41 24.17
CA GLY A 208 -23.23 16.34 25.13
C GLY A 208 -22.34 16.82 26.27
N LYS A 209 -22.91 16.92 27.47
CA LYS A 209 -22.28 17.23 28.75
C LYS A 209 -21.17 16.21 29.09
N PRO A 210 -19.88 16.59 29.23
CA PRO A 210 -18.88 15.71 29.80
C PRO A 210 -18.87 15.84 31.32
N THR A 211 -19.08 14.71 31.97
CA THR A 211 -18.86 14.50 33.40
C THR A 211 -17.37 14.70 33.71
N THR A 212 -17.12 15.55 34.70
CA THR A 212 -15.81 15.84 35.30
C THR A 212 -15.06 14.59 35.74
N SER A 213 -13.89 14.34 35.13
CA SER A 213 -12.74 13.77 35.81
C SER A 213 -11.57 14.73 35.67
N ALA A 214 -11.30 15.46 36.75
CA ALA A 214 -10.09 16.23 36.91
C ALA A 214 -8.93 15.26 37.11
N ASP A 215 -8.00 15.20 36.17
CA ASP A 215 -6.56 15.18 36.43
C ASP A 215 -5.74 15.17 35.13
N ALA A 216 -4.66 15.94 35.15
CA ALA A 216 -3.48 15.88 34.27
C ALA A 216 -3.48 16.62 32.89
N ILE A 217 -3.18 17.93 32.97
CA ILE A 217 -2.02 18.60 32.33
C ILE A 217 -2.03 18.83 30.80
N ALA A 218 -2.45 20.05 30.45
CA ALA A 218 -1.75 21.00 29.56
C ALA A 218 -1.06 20.44 28.30
N GLY A 219 -1.86 19.97 27.35
CA GLY A 219 -1.50 19.83 25.95
C GLY A 219 -2.55 20.51 25.08
N CYS A 220 -2.79 21.80 25.29
CA CYS A 220 -3.60 22.59 24.36
C CYS A 220 -2.80 22.66 23.05
N SER A 221 -3.07 21.69 22.17
CA SER A 221 -2.47 21.57 20.85
C SER A 221 -2.79 22.84 20.09
N ILE A 222 -1.82 23.77 20.07
CA ILE A 222 -1.75 24.79 19.04
C ILE A 222 -1.65 23.98 17.75
N VAL A 223 -2.79 23.79 17.08
CA VAL A 223 -2.84 23.27 15.71
C VAL A 223 -1.86 24.15 14.95
N GLY A 224 -0.70 23.59 14.61
CA GLY A 224 0.37 24.36 14.00
C GLY A 224 -0.17 25.03 12.74
N VAL A 225 0.23 26.27 12.49
CA VAL A 225 -0.17 27.05 11.31
C VAL A 225 -0.04 26.21 10.03
N GLU A 226 0.96 25.34 9.94
CA GLU A 226 1.16 24.41 8.83
C GLU A 226 0.06 23.36 8.70
N GLN A 227 -0.46 22.82 9.80
CA GLN A 227 -1.59 21.88 9.76
C GLN A 227 -2.88 22.58 9.32
N MET A 228 -3.08 23.86 9.69
CA MET A 228 -4.20 24.65 9.17
C MET A 228 -4.06 24.92 7.67
N LYS A 229 -2.85 25.26 7.19
CA LYS A 229 -2.56 25.44 5.76
C LYS A 229 -2.81 24.15 4.97
N GLU A 230 -2.44 23.00 5.51
CA GLU A 230 -2.68 21.70 4.87
C GLU A 230 -4.17 21.36 4.79
N ASN A 231 -4.92 21.57 5.87
CA ASN A 231 -6.38 21.39 5.88
C ASN A 231 -7.08 22.32 4.87
N LEU A 232 -6.65 23.58 4.78
CA LEU A 232 -7.19 24.53 3.80
C LEU A 232 -6.91 24.12 2.35
N ARG A 233 -5.71 23.58 2.05
CA ARG A 233 -5.39 23.03 0.73
C ARG A 233 -6.28 21.84 0.40
N ALA A 234 -6.52 20.95 1.37
CA ALA A 234 -7.37 19.79 1.18
C ALA A 234 -8.83 20.19 0.86
N GLU A 235 -9.40 21.13 1.62
CA GLU A 235 -10.75 21.63 1.37
C GLU A 235 -10.87 22.39 0.04
N TYR A 236 -9.87 23.19 -0.33
CA TYR A 236 -9.83 23.85 -1.64
C TYR A 236 -9.85 22.83 -2.79
N ASN A 237 -8.99 21.81 -2.72
CA ASN A 237 -8.92 20.76 -3.75
C ASN A 237 -10.24 19.99 -3.86
N LYS A 238 -10.86 19.69 -2.71
CA LYS A 238 -12.16 19.04 -2.66
C LYS A 238 -13.25 19.88 -3.33
N ALA A 239 -13.35 21.17 -3.02
CA ALA A 239 -14.34 22.08 -3.61
C ALA A 239 -14.17 22.22 -5.13
N VAL A 240 -12.92 22.32 -5.60
CA VAL A 240 -12.60 22.35 -7.04
C VAL A 240 -13.05 21.06 -7.73
N TYR A 241 -12.78 19.91 -7.11
CA TYR A 241 -13.13 18.60 -7.66
C TYR A 241 -14.66 18.38 -7.69
N GLU A 242 -15.37 18.75 -6.63
CA GLU A 242 -16.83 18.65 -6.57
C GLU A 242 -17.52 19.50 -7.65
N GLU A 243 -17.04 20.72 -7.87
CA GLU A 243 -17.56 21.60 -8.93
C GLU A 243 -17.29 21.03 -10.33
N ALA A 244 -16.09 20.47 -10.55
CA ALA A 244 -15.76 19.79 -11.81
C ALA A 244 -16.63 18.56 -12.06
N LEU A 245 -16.86 17.74 -11.03
CA LEU A 245 -17.75 16.57 -11.12
C LEU A 245 -19.20 16.96 -11.39
N LYS A 246 -19.65 18.10 -10.87
CA LYS A 246 -21.01 18.60 -11.12
C LYS A 246 -21.24 18.87 -12.61
N ASN A 247 -20.27 19.46 -13.30
CA ASN A 247 -20.35 19.71 -14.74
C ASN A 247 -20.27 18.42 -15.58
N LEU A 248 -19.55 17.41 -15.10
CA LEU A 248 -19.41 16.13 -15.81
C LEU A 248 -20.64 15.23 -15.69
N ARG A 249 -21.41 15.35 -14.58
CA ARG A 249 -22.60 14.50 -14.34
C ARG A 249 -23.75 14.81 -15.29
N ASP A 250 -23.87 16.05 -15.75
CA ASP A 250 -24.93 16.46 -16.67
C ASP A 250 -24.38 17.51 -17.64
N PRO A 251 -23.72 17.09 -18.74
CA PRO A 251 -23.08 18.00 -19.67
C PRO A 251 -24.07 18.85 -20.47
N GLU A 252 -25.34 18.45 -20.56
CA GLU A 252 -26.37 19.21 -21.28
C GLU A 252 -27.04 20.27 -20.40
N ALA A 253 -27.12 20.04 -19.08
CA ALA A 253 -27.59 21.04 -18.11
C ALA A 253 -26.45 21.82 -17.42
N ALA A 254 -25.19 21.56 -17.78
CA ALA A 254 -24.03 22.20 -17.16
C ALA A 254 -23.95 23.69 -17.55
N ASP A 255 -24.17 24.55 -16.56
CA ASP A 255 -23.83 25.98 -16.63
C ASP A 255 -22.32 26.16 -16.50
N ILE A 256 -21.61 25.94 -17.62
CA ILE A 256 -20.15 26.02 -17.71
C ILE A 256 -19.64 27.41 -17.32
N ASP A 257 -20.30 28.47 -17.80
CA ASP A 257 -19.91 29.85 -17.52
C ASP A 257 -20.09 30.18 -16.04
N GLY A 258 -21.24 29.81 -15.44
CA GLY A 258 -21.43 29.99 -14.01
C GLY A 258 -20.48 29.13 -13.17
N SER A 259 -20.09 27.95 -13.65
CA SER A 259 -19.08 27.13 -12.99
C SER A 259 -17.71 27.78 -13.02
N ALA A 260 -17.30 28.36 -14.15
CA ALA A 260 -16.06 29.12 -14.25
C ALA A 260 -16.02 30.30 -13.25
N VAL A 261 -17.14 31.00 -13.08
CA VAL A 261 -17.27 32.06 -12.06
C VAL A 261 -17.16 31.51 -10.65
N ARG A 262 -17.79 30.37 -10.34
CA ARG A 262 -17.69 29.72 -9.01
C ARG A 262 -16.27 29.25 -8.70
N MET A 263 -15.61 28.60 -9.66
CA MET A 263 -14.21 28.16 -9.51
C MET A 263 -13.27 29.35 -9.31
N LYS A 264 -13.47 30.47 -10.02
CA LYS A 264 -12.71 31.70 -9.82
C LYS A 264 -12.88 32.23 -8.39
N LYS A 265 -14.12 32.29 -7.89
CA LYS A 265 -14.40 32.71 -6.50
C LYS A 265 -13.75 31.79 -5.46
N ILE A 266 -13.79 30.47 -5.66
CA ILE A 266 -13.13 29.49 -4.77
C ILE A 266 -11.61 29.75 -4.72
N ARG A 267 -10.99 30.02 -5.88
CA ARG A 267 -9.56 30.36 -5.98
C ARG A 267 -9.22 31.67 -5.28
N GLU A 268 -10.01 32.71 -5.49
CA GLU A 268 -9.80 34.02 -4.85
C GLU A 268 -9.94 33.93 -3.33
N TYR A 269 -10.96 33.22 -2.83
CA TYR A 269 -11.15 32.99 -1.40
C TYR A 269 -9.98 32.22 -0.78
N PHE A 270 -9.51 31.16 -1.47
CA PHE A 270 -8.37 30.38 -1.01
C PHE A 270 -7.08 31.23 -0.96
N ALA A 271 -6.81 32.03 -1.99
CA ALA A 271 -5.65 32.92 -2.02
C ALA A 271 -5.67 33.94 -0.87
N MET A 272 -6.79 34.64 -0.67
CA MET A 272 -6.97 35.59 0.43
C MET A 272 -6.80 34.93 1.80
N THR A 273 -7.30 33.70 1.96
CA THR A 273 -7.18 32.96 3.22
C THR A 273 -5.73 32.54 3.45
N MET A 274 -5.00 32.06 2.43
CA MET A 274 -3.59 31.68 2.54
C MET A 274 -2.68 32.88 2.88
N GLU A 275 -2.94 34.04 2.29
CA GLU A 275 -2.22 35.29 2.56
C GLU A 275 -2.33 35.72 4.04
N SER A 276 -3.45 35.41 4.71
CA SER A 276 -3.63 35.70 6.14
C SER A 276 -2.74 34.87 7.08
N PHE A 277 -2.06 33.85 6.56
CA PHE A 277 -1.11 33.02 7.32
C PHE A 277 0.37 33.31 6.97
N GLU A 278 0.62 34.35 6.18
CA GLU A 278 1.97 34.89 5.91
C GLU A 278 2.29 36.06 6.85
#